data_AF-A0A259SQG5-F1
#
_entry.id   AF-A0A259SQG5-F1
#
_cell.length_a   1.000
_cell.length_b   1.000
_cell.length_c   1.000
_cell.angle_alpha   90.00
_cell.angle_beta   90.00
_cell.angle_gamma   90.00
#
_symmetry.space_group_name_H-M   'P 1'
#
loop_
_entity.id
_entity.type
_entity.pdbx_description
1 polymer ?
#
loop_
_entity_poly.entity_id
_entity_poly.type
_entity_poly.pdbx_seq_one_letter_code
_entity_poly.pdbx_strand_id
1 'polypeptide(L)'
;MDSIDAHGLYAEVGEVPWARPIMQGDVFRNVVLPGFGEEPRIVQVVMHPCVMRAKNGVLLERLTVATVEPSERVSGAMWERHFRVMPLPNLLAEGADYAARFVEITAAPTAECTLDRRIVALTDPGILILQQRLIMHSTRYSEV
;
A
#
# COMPACT_ATOMS: atom_id res chain seq x y z
N MET A 1 -16.60 7.27 10.23
CA MET A 1 -15.79 7.78 9.10
C MET A 1 -16.48 7.25 7.86
N ASP A 2 -17.49 7.99 7.40
CA ASP A 2 -18.62 7.37 6.70
C ASP A 2 -18.37 7.12 5.20
N SER A 3 -17.29 7.67 4.68
CA SER A 3 -16.64 7.24 3.44
C SER A 3 -15.24 7.82 3.40
N ILE A 4 -14.28 7.08 2.82
CA ILE A 4 -13.06 7.72 2.31
C ILE A 4 -13.42 8.23 0.93
N ASP A 5 -13.46 9.55 0.78
CA ASP A 5 -13.41 10.15 -0.54
C ASP A 5 -12.11 9.74 -1.22
N ALA A 6 -12.21 9.05 -2.36
CA ALA A 6 -11.06 8.60 -3.13
C ALA A 6 -10.15 9.79 -3.52
N HIS A 7 -10.72 10.98 -3.73
CA HIS A 7 -9.96 12.19 -4.01
C HIS A 7 -9.20 12.73 -2.78
N GLY A 8 -9.62 12.39 -1.56
CA GLY A 8 -8.89 12.71 -0.33
C GLY A 8 -7.78 11.71 -0.01
N LEU A 9 -7.80 10.52 -0.61
CA LEU A 9 -6.86 9.43 -0.31
C LEU A 9 -5.56 9.51 -1.13
N TYR A 10 -5.66 9.84 -2.42
CA TYR A 10 -4.53 9.83 -3.34
C TYR A 10 -4.01 11.23 -3.58
N ALA A 11 -2.70 11.42 -3.38
CA ALA A 11 -2.02 12.63 -3.82
C ALA A 11 -1.83 12.60 -5.34
N GLU A 12 -1.53 11.41 -5.88
CA GLU A 12 -1.27 11.17 -7.29
C GLU A 12 -1.85 9.81 -7.71
N VAL A 13 -2.47 9.75 -8.89
CA VAL A 13 -2.95 8.52 -9.53
C VAL A 13 -2.51 8.50 -11.00
N GLY A 14 -1.92 7.40 -11.43
CA GLY A 14 -1.29 7.28 -12.74
C GLY A 14 0.20 7.61 -12.69
N GLU A 15 0.58 8.82 -13.07
CA GLU A 15 1.98 9.24 -13.11
C GLU A 15 2.37 10.00 -11.85
N VAL A 16 3.19 9.38 -10.99
CA VAL A 16 3.69 10.02 -9.76
C VAL A 16 5.02 10.73 -10.04
N PRO A 17 5.17 12.04 -9.75
CA PRO A 17 6.36 12.82 -10.11
C PRO A 17 7.68 12.18 -9.68
N TRP A 18 8.66 12.12 -10.58
CA TRP A 18 9.98 11.52 -10.32
C TRP A 18 10.71 12.15 -9.12
N ALA A 19 10.46 13.44 -8.87
CA ALA A 19 11.04 14.17 -7.75
C ALA A 19 10.49 13.72 -6.39
N ARG A 20 9.37 13.00 -6.35
CA ARG A 20 8.83 12.42 -5.13
C ARG A 20 9.59 11.14 -4.81
N PRO A 21 10.30 11.04 -3.67
CA PRO A 21 10.98 9.82 -3.27
C PRO A 21 9.96 8.69 -3.04
N ILE A 22 10.43 7.44 -3.01
CA ILE A 22 9.59 6.31 -2.60
C ILE A 22 9.22 6.46 -1.12
N MET A 23 7.93 6.45 -0.83
CA MET A 23 7.36 6.69 0.50
C MET A 23 6.38 5.60 0.91
N GLN A 24 6.03 5.57 2.20
CA GLN A 24 4.93 4.76 2.70
C GLN A 24 3.64 5.14 1.96
N GLY A 25 2.85 4.14 1.57
CA GLY A 25 1.61 4.33 0.82
C GLY A 25 1.77 4.29 -0.69
N ASP A 26 2.99 4.42 -1.23
CA ASP A 26 3.23 4.29 -2.67
C ASP A 26 2.82 2.89 -3.16
N VAL A 27 2.17 2.84 -4.32
CA VAL A 27 1.72 1.61 -4.97
C VAL A 27 2.50 1.40 -6.26
N PHE A 28 3.01 0.19 -6.45
CA PHE A 28 3.77 -0.23 -7.63
C PHE A 28 3.03 -1.35 -8.33
N ARG A 29 3.09 -1.36 -9.66
CA ARG A 29 2.63 -2.49 -10.50
C ARG A 29 3.81 -3.28 -11.05
N ASN A 30 3.53 -4.48 -11.56
CA ASN A 30 4.51 -5.33 -12.22
C ASN A 30 5.71 -5.67 -11.32
N VAL A 31 5.46 -5.93 -10.04
CA VAL A 31 6.49 -6.31 -9.06
C VAL A 31 6.51 -7.83 -8.92
N VAL A 32 7.67 -8.45 -9.19
CA VAL A 32 7.87 -9.88 -8.90
C VAL A 32 8.26 -10.05 -7.44
N LEU A 33 7.51 -10.88 -6.71
CA LEU A 33 7.67 -11.08 -5.26
C LEU A 33 8.30 -12.44 -4.96
N PRO A 34 9.48 -12.48 -4.30
CA PRO A 34 10.08 -13.73 -3.86
C PRO A 34 9.13 -14.53 -2.97
N GLY A 35 8.86 -15.78 -3.34
CA GLY A 35 7.94 -16.67 -2.62
C GLY A 35 6.47 -16.62 -3.06
N PHE A 36 6.12 -15.77 -4.04
CA PHE A 36 4.76 -15.63 -4.58
C PHE A 36 4.62 -16.06 -6.06
N GLY A 37 5.67 -16.73 -6.58
CA GLY A 37 5.82 -17.11 -7.98
C GLY A 37 6.49 -16.02 -8.82
N GLU A 38 6.59 -16.26 -10.13
CA GLU A 38 7.19 -15.35 -11.10
C GLU A 38 6.16 -14.33 -11.66
N GLU A 39 4.87 -14.53 -11.39
CA GLU A 39 3.80 -13.66 -11.88
C GLU A 39 3.89 -12.27 -11.22
N PRO A 40 3.99 -11.18 -12.01
CA PRO A 40 4.06 -9.83 -11.47
C PRO A 40 2.77 -9.42 -10.77
N ARG A 41 2.88 -8.62 -9.70
CA ARG A 41 1.75 -8.17 -8.88
C ARG A 41 1.73 -6.67 -8.67
N ILE A 42 0.61 -6.19 -8.15
CA ILE A 42 0.49 -4.84 -7.58
C ILE A 42 0.81 -4.93 -6.09
N VAL A 43 1.61 -4.00 -5.59
CA VAL A 43 2.03 -3.97 -4.19
C VAL A 43 1.98 -2.56 -3.63
N GLN A 44 1.69 -2.44 -2.34
CA GLN A 44 1.76 -1.17 -1.61
C GLN A 44 2.92 -1.21 -0.61
N VAL A 45 3.73 -0.15 -0.57
CA VAL A 45 4.76 0.04 0.46
C VAL A 45 4.09 0.36 1.79
N VAL A 46 4.24 -0.51 2.79
CA VAL A 46 3.50 -0.40 4.05
C VAL A 46 4.33 0.14 5.21
N MET A 47 5.66 0.10 5.15
CA MET A 47 6.51 0.58 6.24
C MET A 47 6.89 2.05 6.10
N HIS A 48 7.17 2.68 7.24
CA HIS A 48 7.60 4.08 7.30
C HIS A 48 9.00 4.28 6.69
N PRO A 49 9.31 5.44 6.06
CA PRO A 49 10.62 5.75 5.47
C PRO A 49 11.84 5.46 6.36
N CYS A 50 11.73 5.65 7.68
CA CYS A 50 12.81 5.39 8.63
C CYS A 50 13.20 3.90 8.73
N VAL A 51 12.30 2.98 8.39
CA VAL A 51 12.57 1.53 8.43
C VAL A 51 13.13 1.04 7.09
N MET A 52 12.73 1.67 5.97
CA MET A 52 13.14 1.27 4.63
C MET A 52 14.45 1.93 4.16
N ARG A 53 15.11 2.76 4.98
CA ARG A 53 16.33 3.50 4.60
C ARG A 53 17.49 3.21 5.53
N ALA A 54 18.69 3.12 4.97
CA ALA A 54 19.94 3.09 5.71
C ALA A 54 20.29 4.50 6.24
N LYS A 55 21.34 4.59 7.07
CA LYS A 55 21.79 5.85 7.71
C LYS A 55 22.07 7.00 6.73
N ASN A 56 22.40 6.70 5.47
CA ASN A 56 22.67 7.67 4.42
C ASN A 56 21.42 8.05 3.60
N GLY A 57 20.22 7.61 4.00
CA GLY A 57 18.96 7.88 3.30
C GLY A 57 18.70 6.99 2.08
N VAL A 58 19.61 6.08 1.73
CA VAL A 58 19.45 5.13 0.62
C VAL A 58 18.45 4.04 1.03
N LEU A 59 17.58 3.64 0.10
CA LEU A 59 16.65 2.53 0.33
C LEU A 59 17.42 1.24 0.62
N LEU A 60 16.90 0.42 1.53
CA LEU A 60 17.39 -0.93 1.75
C LEU A 60 17.20 -1.79 0.49
N GLU A 61 17.87 -2.93 0.41
CA GLU A 61 17.72 -3.86 -0.73
C GLU A 61 16.31 -4.43 -0.86
N ARG A 62 15.55 -4.44 0.25
CA ARG A 62 14.19 -4.94 0.30
C ARG A 62 13.25 -3.97 0.98
N LEU A 63 12.11 -3.71 0.35
CA LEU A 63 11.02 -2.92 0.89
C LEU A 63 9.94 -3.85 1.47
N THR A 64 9.43 -3.51 2.65
CA THR A 64 8.26 -4.21 3.20
C THR A 64 7.01 -3.70 2.52
N VAL A 65 6.30 -4.60 1.84
CA VAL A 65 5.12 -4.32 1.04
C VAL A 65 3.98 -5.26 1.41
N ALA A 66 2.75 -4.89 1.06
CA ALA A 66 1.60 -5.80 1.03
C ALA A 66 1.11 -5.97 -0.41
N THR A 67 0.65 -7.17 -0.77
CA THR A 67 -0.01 -7.44 -2.05
C THR A 67 -1.29 -6.63 -2.16
N VAL A 68 -1.61 -6.15 -3.36
CA VAL A 68 -2.81 -5.40 -3.68
C VAL A 68 -3.64 -6.20 -4.67
N GLU A 69 -4.88 -6.50 -4.31
CA GLU A 69 -5.78 -7.35 -5.09
C GLU A 69 -7.17 -6.71 -5.23
N PRO A 70 -7.95 -7.09 -6.26
CA PRO A 70 -9.35 -6.69 -6.36
C PRO A 70 -10.10 -7.04 -5.07
N SER A 71 -10.96 -6.12 -4.61
CA SER A 71 -11.68 -6.28 -3.36
C SER A 71 -13.08 -5.69 -3.44
N GLU A 72 -13.97 -6.17 -2.58
CA GLU A 72 -15.24 -5.50 -2.36
C GLU A 72 -15.01 -4.11 -1.76
N ARG A 73 -15.89 -3.17 -2.08
CA ARG A 73 -15.85 -1.82 -1.52
C ARG A 73 -15.92 -1.87 0.01
N VAL A 74 -14.91 -1.33 0.67
CA VAL A 74 -14.90 -1.19 2.13
C VAL A 74 -15.50 0.16 2.52
N SER A 75 -16.76 0.16 2.95
CA SER A 75 -17.49 1.36 3.41
C SER A 75 -18.23 1.16 4.73
N GLY A 76 -18.46 2.25 5.48
CA GLY A 76 -19.28 2.24 6.70
C GLY A 76 -18.85 1.18 7.71
N ALA A 77 -19.79 0.33 8.14
CA ALA A 77 -19.54 -0.73 9.13
C ALA A 77 -18.46 -1.76 8.69
N MET A 78 -18.20 -1.92 7.38
CA MET A 78 -17.11 -2.79 6.90
C MET A 78 -15.74 -2.26 7.31
N TRP A 79 -15.60 -0.93 7.44
CA TRP A 79 -14.37 -0.28 7.89
C TRP A 79 -13.94 -0.77 9.28
N GLU A 80 -14.92 -0.93 10.16
CA GLU A 80 -14.75 -1.39 11.55
C GLU A 80 -14.63 -2.92 11.67
N ARG A 81 -14.76 -3.68 10.58
CA ARG A 81 -14.67 -5.15 10.58
C ARG A 81 -13.48 -5.66 9.79
N HIS A 82 -13.02 -4.93 8.78
CA HIS A 82 -11.95 -5.33 7.86
C HIS A 82 -10.58 -4.80 8.26
N PHE A 83 -10.14 -5.08 9.49
CA PHE A 83 -8.82 -4.62 9.98
C PHE A 83 -7.62 -5.17 9.22
N ARG A 84 -7.81 -6.18 8.36
CA ARG A 84 -6.74 -6.92 7.68
C ARG A 84 -6.35 -6.33 6.32
N VAL A 85 -6.94 -5.21 5.92
CA VAL A 85 -6.71 -4.62 4.60
C VAL A 85 -6.58 -3.10 4.66
N MET A 86 -5.88 -2.50 3.70
CA MET A 86 -5.96 -1.07 3.35
C MET A 86 -6.82 -0.91 2.09
N PRO A 87 -8.01 -0.28 2.17
CA PRO A 87 -8.83 -0.04 0.99
C PRO A 87 -8.18 0.96 0.04
N LEU A 88 -8.20 0.64 -1.25
CA LEU A 88 -7.67 1.42 -2.36
C LEU A 88 -8.78 1.55 -3.43
N PRO A 89 -9.78 2.41 -3.20
CA PRO A 89 -10.90 2.56 -4.12
C PRO A 89 -10.45 3.10 -5.47
N ASN A 90 -11.05 2.60 -6.56
CA ASN A 90 -10.79 3.04 -7.93
C ASN A 90 -9.29 3.18 -8.29
N LEU A 91 -8.44 2.27 -7.79
CA LEU A 91 -6.97 2.37 -7.87
C LEU A 91 -6.44 2.54 -9.30
N LEU A 92 -7.05 1.83 -10.26
CA LEU A 92 -6.65 1.83 -11.67
C LEU A 92 -7.52 2.74 -12.55
N ALA A 93 -8.40 3.55 -11.96
CA ALA A 93 -9.38 4.39 -12.67
C ALA A 93 -10.35 3.63 -13.60
N GLU A 94 -10.51 2.30 -13.40
CA GLU A 94 -11.40 1.42 -14.17
C GLU A 94 -12.72 1.11 -13.43
N GLY A 95 -12.99 1.79 -12.32
CA GLY A 95 -14.20 1.58 -11.51
C GLY A 95 -14.13 0.39 -10.54
N ALA A 96 -13.04 -0.38 -10.57
CA ALA A 96 -12.79 -1.48 -9.63
C ALA A 96 -12.10 -1.00 -8.35
N ASP A 97 -12.54 -1.54 -7.21
CA ASP A 97 -11.93 -1.29 -5.91
C ASP A 97 -10.87 -2.37 -5.61
N TYR A 98 -9.75 -1.93 -5.02
CA TYR A 98 -8.65 -2.79 -4.62
C TYR A 98 -8.42 -2.68 -3.12
N ALA A 99 -7.67 -3.61 -2.56
CA ALA A 99 -7.18 -3.47 -1.20
C ALA A 99 -5.79 -4.09 -1.03
N ALA A 100 -4.92 -3.41 -0.27
CA ALA A 100 -3.68 -4.00 0.17
C ALA A 100 -3.96 -5.00 1.31
N ARG A 101 -3.49 -6.24 1.20
CA ARG A 101 -3.79 -7.33 2.12
C ARG A 101 -2.69 -7.45 3.17
N PHE A 102 -2.97 -7.04 4.41
CA PHE A 102 -1.96 -7.06 5.48
C PHE A 102 -1.59 -8.47 5.96
N VAL A 103 -2.43 -9.47 5.68
CA VAL A 103 -2.10 -10.88 5.91
C VAL A 103 -0.98 -11.39 4.99
N GLU A 104 -0.67 -10.66 3.92
CA GLU A 104 0.34 -11.01 2.92
C GLU A 104 1.46 -9.95 2.89
N ILE A 105 1.84 -9.42 4.06
CA ILE A 105 3.02 -8.55 4.18
C ILE A 105 4.27 -9.37 3.89
N THR A 106 5.09 -8.89 2.96
CA THR A 106 6.31 -9.53 2.51
C THR A 106 7.39 -8.50 2.15
N ALA A 107 8.55 -8.97 1.71
CA ALA A 107 9.69 -8.14 1.33
C ALA A 107 9.90 -8.18 -0.19
N ALA A 108 9.62 -7.07 -0.88
CA ALA A 108 9.90 -6.88 -2.30
C ALA A 108 11.36 -6.41 -2.51
N PRO A 109 12.08 -6.91 -3.53
CA PRO A 109 13.35 -6.32 -3.93
C PRO A 109 13.16 -4.86 -4.36
N THR A 110 13.97 -3.94 -3.85
CA THR A 110 13.87 -2.50 -4.20
C THR A 110 14.08 -2.27 -5.70
N ALA A 111 14.87 -3.12 -6.37
CA ALA A 111 15.06 -3.08 -7.81
C ALA A 111 13.78 -3.36 -8.62
N GLU A 112 12.76 -3.99 -8.02
CA GLU A 112 11.45 -4.20 -8.65
C GLU A 112 10.50 -3.01 -8.46
N CYS A 113 10.78 -2.14 -7.48
CA CYS A 113 9.96 -0.97 -7.14
C CYS A 113 10.55 0.32 -7.75
N THR A 114 10.67 0.36 -9.07
CA THR A 114 11.21 1.51 -9.81
C THR A 114 10.14 2.59 -10.03
N LEU A 115 10.58 3.84 -10.21
CA LEU A 115 9.67 4.99 -10.32
C LEU A 115 8.71 4.91 -11.51
N ASP A 116 9.12 4.29 -12.62
CA ASP A 116 8.29 4.04 -13.81
C ASP A 116 7.17 3.00 -13.57
N ARG A 117 7.32 2.19 -12.52
CA ARG A 117 6.31 1.20 -12.09
C ARG A 117 5.40 1.74 -10.99
N ARG A 118 5.68 2.92 -10.44
CA ARG A 118 4.86 3.56 -9.40
C ARG A 118 3.61 4.18 -10.02
N ILE A 119 2.44 3.74 -9.55
CA ILE A 119 1.14 4.14 -10.11
C ILE A 119 0.32 5.05 -9.20
N VAL A 120 0.60 5.05 -7.89
CA VAL A 120 -0.13 5.86 -6.92
C VAL A 120 0.81 6.31 -5.80
N ALA A 121 0.56 7.52 -5.30
CA ALA A 121 1.06 7.98 -4.00
C ALA A 121 -0.12 8.43 -3.13
N LEU A 122 -0.12 8.01 -1.86
CA LEU A 122 -1.12 8.48 -0.89
C LEU A 122 -0.86 9.94 -0.49
N THR A 123 -1.94 10.63 -0.10
CA THR A 123 -1.87 11.89 0.65
C THR A 123 -1.35 11.65 2.07
N ASP A 124 -0.94 12.71 2.77
CA ASP A 124 -0.55 12.61 4.18
C ASP A 124 -1.68 12.03 5.06
N PRO A 125 -2.95 12.46 4.93
CA PRO A 125 -4.07 11.77 5.58
C PRO A 125 -4.19 10.29 5.19
N GLY A 126 -3.97 9.94 3.93
CA GLY A 126 -3.97 8.55 3.47
C GLY A 126 -2.90 7.70 4.14
N ILE A 127 -1.70 8.25 4.34
CA ILE A 127 -0.61 7.60 5.07
C ILE A 127 -0.99 7.38 6.53
N LEU A 128 -1.62 8.36 7.19
CA LEU A 128 -2.10 8.21 8.56
C LEU A 128 -3.15 7.10 8.69
N ILE A 129 -4.07 7.00 7.72
CA ILE A 129 -5.05 5.92 7.65
C ILE A 129 -4.35 4.56 7.49
N LEU A 130 -3.39 4.47 6.57
CA LEU A 130 -2.59 3.25 6.38
C LEU A 130 -1.88 2.84 7.67
N GLN A 131 -1.23 3.78 8.37
CA GLN A 131 -0.54 3.53 9.64
C GLN A 131 -1.51 3.04 10.72
N GLN A 132 -2.64 3.72 10.88
CA GLN A 132 -3.67 3.30 11.83
C GLN A 132 -4.12 1.87 11.56
N ARG A 133 -4.45 1.55 10.30
CA ARG A 133 -4.94 0.22 9.94
C ARG A 133 -3.86 -0.87 10.06
N LEU A 134 -2.63 -0.56 9.67
CA LEU A 134 -1.50 -1.48 9.80
C LEU A 134 -1.21 -1.80 11.27
N ILE A 135 -1.18 -0.79 12.15
CA ILE A 135 -0.98 -1.00 13.59
C ILE A 135 -2.14 -1.79 14.17
N MET A 136 -3.39 -1.41 13.87
CA MET A 136 -4.57 -2.16 14.32
C MET A 136 -4.54 -3.62 13.86
N HIS A 137 -4.06 -3.89 12.64
CA HIS A 137 -3.87 -5.27 12.17
C HIS A 137 -2.83 -6.02 13.01
N SER A 138 -1.66 -5.41 13.25
CA SER A 138 -0.52 -6.05 13.88
C SER A 138 -0.63 -6.21 15.39
N THR A 139 -1.38 -5.34 16.08
CA THR A 139 -1.48 -5.35 17.56
C THR A 139 -2.81 -5.86 18.08
N ARG A 140 -3.80 -6.12 17.21
CA ARG A 140 -5.08 -6.65 17.65
C ARG A 140 -4.90 -8.04 18.24
N TYR A 141 -5.23 -8.16 19.51
CA TYR A 141 -5.51 -9.44 20.13
C TYR A 141 -6.79 -10.01 19.53
N SER A 142 -6.70 -11.17 18.89
CA SER A 142 -7.88 -11.91 18.47
C SER A 142 -8.40 -12.65 19.70
N GLU A 143 -9.47 -12.14 20.32
CA GLU A 143 -10.31 -13.01 21.15
C GLU A 143 -10.90 -14.06 20.20
N VAL A 144 -10.37 -15.28 20.26
CA VAL A 144 -10.92 -16.46 19.59
C VAL A 144 -12.13 -16.91 20.37
#